data_AF-A0A1I3NVE3-F1
#
_entry.id   AF-A0A1I3NVE3-F1
#
_cell.length_a   1.000
_cell.length_b   1.000
_cell.length_c   1.000
_cell.angle_alpha   90.00
_cell.angle_beta   90.00
_cell.angle_gamma   90.00
#
_symmetry.space_group_name_H-M   'P 1'
#
loop_
_entity.id
_entity.type
_entity.pdbx_description
1 polymer ?
#
loop_
_entity_poly.entity_id
_entity_poly.type
_entity_poly.pdbx_seq_one_letter_code
_entity_poly.pdbx_strand_id
1 'polypeptide(L)' 'MVMREEKSDGESQVAVSNFGLKSGWDIVSVSHKGRDIAWRDGQFASREEALAAAFKIAKDSEKS' A
#
# COMPACT_ATOMS: atom_id res chain seq x y z
N MET A 1 -8.05 7.65 -16.32
CA MET A 1 -8.64 6.40 -15.78
C MET A 1 -8.07 6.20 -14.40
N VAL A 2 -8.92 6.06 -13.38
CA VAL A 2 -8.48 5.81 -12.01
C VAL A 2 -8.32 4.31 -11.84
N MET A 3 -7.13 3.88 -11.46
CA MET A 3 -6.81 2.49 -11.17
C MET A 3 -6.54 2.38 -9.68
N ARG A 4 -7.26 1.46 -9.04
CA ARG A 4 -7.03 1.03 -7.67
C ARG A 4 -6.78 -0.45 -7.72
N GLU A 5 -5.76 -0.87 -6.99
CA GLU A 5 -5.51 -2.28 -6.78
C GLU A 5 -5.38 -2.60 -5.31
N GLU A 6 -5.94 -3.74 -4.94
CA GLU A 6 -5.88 -4.27 -3.61
C GLU A 6 -5.29 -5.67 -3.66
N LYS A 7 -4.36 -5.94 -2.74
CA LYS A 7 -3.71 -7.24 -2.62
C LYS A 7 -3.72 -7.66 -1.17
N SER A 8 -4.06 -8.92 -0.92
CA SER A 8 -4.05 -9.50 0.41
C SER A 8 -3.27 -10.82 0.40
N ASP A 9 -2.53 -11.06 1.48
CA ASP A 9 -1.76 -12.29 1.72
C ASP A 9 -2.32 -13.06 2.92
N GLY A 10 -3.59 -12.84 3.28
CA GLY A 10 -4.25 -13.44 4.43
C GLY A 10 -3.93 -12.74 5.76
N GLU A 11 -2.67 -12.40 6.01
CA GLU A 11 -2.27 -11.62 7.19
C GLU A 11 -2.22 -10.11 6.91
N SER A 12 -1.81 -9.71 5.71
CA SER A 12 -1.74 -8.29 5.32
C SER A 12 -2.73 -7.99 4.21
N GLN A 13 -3.32 -6.80 4.21
CA GLN A 13 -4.10 -6.27 3.11
C GLN A 13 -3.60 -4.88 2.78
N VAL A 14 -3.26 -4.66 1.51
CA VAL A 14 -2.70 -3.41 1.02
C VAL A 14 -3.49 -2.93 -0.19
N ALA A 15 -3.71 -1.63 -0.27
CA ALA A 15 -4.35 -1.00 -1.42
C ALA A 15 -3.48 0.14 -1.94
N VAL A 16 -3.31 0.17 -3.25
CA VAL A 16 -2.59 1.21 -3.97
C VAL A 16 -3.48 1.82 -5.04
N SER A 17 -3.29 3.09 -5.35
CA SER A 17 -4.04 3.78 -6.39
C SER A 17 -3.21 4.83 -7.11
N ASN A 18 -3.53 5.08 -8.37
CA ASN A 18 -3.01 6.23 -9.13
C ASN A 18 -3.92 7.47 -9.06
N PHE A 19 -4.96 7.44 -8.23
CA PHE A 19 -5.96 8.51 -8.15
C PHE A 19 -5.32 9.83 -7.73
N GLY A 20 -5.52 10.89 -8.51
CA GLY A 20 -5.00 12.23 -8.20
C GLY A 20 -3.51 12.43 -8.46
N LEU A 21 -2.79 11.40 -8.96
CA LEU A 21 -1.38 11.50 -9.30
C LEU A 21 -1.21 11.85 -10.79
N LYS A 22 -0.25 12.72 -11.11
CA LYS A 22 0.14 12.99 -12.52
C LYS A 22 0.78 11.77 -13.18
N SER A 23 1.48 10.96 -12.39
CA SER A 23 2.14 9.73 -12.80
C SER A 23 2.44 8.90 -11.55
N GLY A 24 2.45 7.57 -11.69
CA GLY A 24 2.81 6.67 -10.60
C GLY A 24 1.62 6.12 -9.81
N TRP A 25 1.93 5.62 -8.61
CA TRP A 25 1.02 4.92 -7.71
C TRP A 25 1.31 5.32 -6.27
N ASP A 26 0.29 5.41 -5.44
CA ASP A 26 0.40 5.72 -4.02
C ASP A 26 -0.33 4.67 -3.20
N ILE A 27 0.07 4.52 -1.94
CA ILE A 27 -0.54 3.60 -0.99
C ILE A 27 -1.72 4.32 -0.36
N VAL A 28 -2.91 3.72 -0.46
CA VAL A 28 -4.16 4.29 0.07
C VAL A 28 -4.71 3.51 1.26
N SER A 29 -4.23 2.29 1.48
CA SER A 29 -4.58 1.48 2.65
C SER A 29 -3.49 0.47 2.95
N VAL A 30 -3.12 0.32 4.23
CA VAL A 30 -2.30 -0.79 4.72
C VAL A 30 -2.92 -1.30 6.00
N SER A 31 -3.25 -2.58 6.03
CA SER A 31 -3.67 -3.28 7.24
C SER A 31 -2.92 -4.60 7.40
N HIS A 32 -2.68 -4.96 8.65
CA HIS A 32 -2.02 -6.21 9.02
C HIS A 32 -2.73 -6.81 10.22
N LYS A 33 -3.11 -8.08 10.12
CA LYS A 33 -3.86 -8.85 11.13
C LYS A 33 -5.12 -8.13 11.61
N GLY A 34 -5.81 -7.47 10.67
CA GLY A 34 -7.03 -6.70 10.95
C GLY A 34 -6.80 -5.36 11.65
N ARG A 35 -5.56 -4.88 11.74
CA ARG A 35 -5.23 -3.55 12.24
C ARG A 35 -4.76 -2.66 11.11
N ASP A 36 -5.36 -1.49 10.96
CA ASP A 36 -4.86 -0.45 10.09
C ASP A 36 -3.53 0.07 10.62
N ILE A 37 -2.55 0.13 9.73
CA ILE A 37 -1.22 0.64 10.03
C ILE A 37 -1.16 2.06 9.51
N ALA A 38 -0.63 2.99 10.30
CA ALA A 38 -0.35 4.31 9.78
C ALA A 38 0.88 4.23 8.86
N TRP A 39 0.72 4.62 7.60
CA TRP A 39 1.84 4.86 6.68
C TRP A 39 1.94 6.36 6.38
N ARG A 40 3.06 6.77 5.80
CA ARG A 40 3.18 8.09 5.17
C ARG A 40 2.94 7.92 3.68
N ASP A 41 2.21 8.86 3.07
CA ASP A 41 2.01 8.92 1.63
C ASP A 41 3.34 8.75 0.91
N GLY A 42 3.38 7.78 0.01
CA GLY A 42 4.55 7.36 -0.72
C GLY A 42 4.18 7.28 -2.18
N GLN A 43 4.50 8.32 -2.95
CA GLN A 43 4.31 8.26 -4.39
C GLN A 43 5.43 7.43 -5.02
N PHE A 44 5.07 6.29 -5.59
CA PHE A 44 5.96 5.37 -6.29
C PHE A 44 5.83 5.51 -7.80
N ALA A 45 6.92 5.25 -8.53
CA ALA A 45 6.93 5.33 -9.98
C ALA A 45 6.08 4.22 -10.61
N SER A 46 6.03 3.04 -9.99
CA SER A 46 5.30 1.87 -10.49
C SER A 46 4.35 1.25 -9.45
N ARG A 47 3.37 0.47 -9.94
CA ARG A 47 2.43 -0.29 -9.09
C ARG A 47 3.15 -1.30 -8.20
N GLU A 48 4.13 -2.00 -8.76
CA GLU A 48 4.86 -3.05 -8.06
C GLU A 48 5.68 -2.47 -6.89
N GLU A 49 6.31 -1.32 -7.08
CA GLU A 49 7.00 -0.61 -6.00
C GLU A 49 6.04 -0.18 -4.89
N ALA A 50 4.87 0.37 -5.24
CA ALA A 50 3.86 0.76 -4.26
C ALA A 50 3.36 -0.43 -3.44
N LEU A 51 3.09 -1.56 -4.10
CA LEU A 51 2.69 -2.79 -3.42
C LEU A 51 3.81 -3.32 -2.52
N ALA A 52 5.03 -3.44 -3.03
CA ALA A 52 6.17 -3.94 -2.27
C ALA A 52 6.44 -3.08 -1.02
N ALA A 53 6.33 -1.75 -1.14
CA ALA A 53 6.44 -0.83 -0.02
C ALA A 53 5.30 -1.00 0.99
N ALA A 54 4.05 -1.13 0.52
CA ALA A 54 2.90 -1.36 1.39
C ALA A 54 3.03 -2.67 2.19
N PHE A 55 3.45 -3.76 1.54
CA PHE A 55 3.72 -5.03 2.22
C PHE A 55 4.88 -4.94 3.21
N LYS A 56 5.91 -4.17 2.87
CA LYS A 56 7.04 -3.92 3.79
C LYS A 56 6.56 -3.17 5.04
N ILE A 57 5.72 -2.15 4.89
CA ILE A 57 5.11 -1.42 6.01
C ILE A 57 4.26 -2.37 6.88
N ALA A 58 3.43 -3.20 6.24
CA ALA A 58 2.60 -4.18 6.93
C ALA A 58 3.43 -5.10 7.83
N LYS A 59 4.54 -5.61 7.30
CA LYS A 59 5.45 -6.52 7.99
C LYS A 59 6.31 -5.82 9.07
N ASP A 60 6.71 -4.58 8.84
CA ASP A 60 7.52 -3.82 9.79
C ASP A 60 6.72 -3.43 11.05
N SER A 61 5.41 -3.20 10.89
CA SER A 61 4.50 -2.95 12.02
C SER A 61 4.36 -4.13 12.99
N GLU A 62 4.68 -5.36 12.59
CA GLU A 62 4.70 -6.50 13.53
C GLU A 62 5.88 -6.39 14.52
N LYS A 63 6.91 -5.63 14.17
CA LYS A 63 8.17 -5.55 14.90
C LYS A 63 8.31 -4.33 15.81
N SER A 64 7.35 -3.41 15.79
CA SER A 64 7.31 -2.19 16.62
C SER A 64 6.43 -2.32 17.85
#